data_AF-A0A4D6HH57-F1
#
_entry.id   AF-A0A4D6HH57-F1
#
_cell.length_a   1.000
_cell.length_b   1.000
_cell.length_c   1.000
_cell.angle_alpha   90.00
_cell.angle_beta   90.00
_cell.angle_gamma   90.00
#
_symmetry.space_group_name_H-M   'P 1'
#
loop_
_entity.id
_entity.type
_entity.pdbx_description
1 polymer ?
#
loop_
_entity_poly.entity_id
_entity_poly.type
_entity_poly.pdbx_seq_one_letter_code
_entity_poly.pdbx_strand_id
1 'polypeptide(L)'
;MSNNANGDPPDDISSNESIDLQSTAVTSTFKILGQLDADDGVGVLGQNDADNGTPIGVQGAVPNNASGYGLATPDDARVQGAIESTSGHTLRIDGAPTLQLGPTDTDEFGDTGGGNVIAGYEDNGVQNGTVGAAIGGGGSSNSDGLRDSINAVTGDYGTIGGGLANRAGKRATVGGGRTNEASGGTAVVGGGFSNTANADLATVGGGSRNEATAQRTTIGGGLNNAATGDEATVGGGYGNEAKGKAATIGGGGKGADLDTFSPPRNVVYDDYGTIGGGDGNQAGDQDGAVNAEYATVGGGDHNTANADNATISGGTSNTATAINATVGGGGENDATGVRSTVCGGKFNKALDSTTVVSGGENNESRTNGSTVGGGSLNIADARYATIAGGNNNLVTGDYGTIAGGAPQDPDQDSTQNVVYDDYGTVGGGGDNQAGVSDSDVYATYATVSGGLSNTASDQEATVGGGG
;
A
#
# COMPACT_ATOMS: atom_id res chain seq x y z
N MET A 1 -2.97 12.98 84.09
CA MET A 1 -3.93 12.28 84.98
C MET A 1 -4.50 11.14 84.16
N SER A 2 -4.50 9.87 84.53
CA SER A 2 -3.96 9.15 85.68
C SER A 2 -4.01 7.68 85.27
N ASN A 3 -2.88 6.98 85.47
CA ASN A 3 -2.78 5.73 86.21
C ASN A 3 -3.63 4.52 85.79
N ASN A 4 -2.98 3.42 85.37
CA ASN A 4 -2.39 2.34 86.21
C ASN A 4 -3.48 1.27 86.47
N ALA A 5 -3.44 0.08 85.84
CA ALA A 5 -2.51 -1.05 86.04
C ALA A 5 -3.11 -2.12 86.96
N ASN A 6 -2.60 -3.35 86.75
CA ASN A 6 -2.67 -4.56 87.56
C ASN A 6 -3.93 -5.40 87.30
N GLY A 7 -3.86 -6.72 87.12
CA GLY A 7 -2.87 -7.78 87.34
C GLY A 7 -3.67 -9.10 87.20
N ASP A 8 -3.18 -10.26 86.82
CA ASP A 8 -1.94 -10.93 87.21
C ASP A 8 -1.68 -12.17 86.29
N PRO A 9 -0.48 -12.77 86.34
CA PRO A 9 0.04 -13.91 85.53
C PRO A 9 -0.21 -15.26 86.27
N PRO A 10 0.45 -16.44 86.00
CA PRO A 10 1.49 -16.81 85.02
C PRO A 10 1.21 -18.15 84.26
N ASP A 11 2.01 -18.44 83.23
CA ASP A 11 2.79 -19.69 83.17
C ASP A 11 3.73 -19.69 81.96
N ASP A 12 5.01 -19.64 82.26
CA ASP A 12 6.13 -19.97 81.38
C ASP A 12 6.47 -21.43 81.64
N ILE A 13 6.23 -22.33 80.68
CA ILE A 13 7.10 -23.50 80.47
C ILE A 13 7.18 -23.81 78.97
N SER A 14 8.35 -23.50 78.43
CA SER A 14 8.93 -24.06 77.22
C SER A 14 8.69 -25.58 77.04
N SER A 15 8.12 -25.97 75.91
CA SER A 15 8.65 -27.13 75.18
C SER A 15 8.47 -26.92 73.68
N ASN A 16 9.59 -27.03 73.01
CA ASN A 16 9.78 -26.94 71.58
C ASN A 16 9.15 -28.18 70.90
N GLU A 17 8.98 -28.08 69.56
CA GLU A 17 8.70 -29.18 68.61
C GLU A 17 7.24 -29.41 68.17
N SER A 18 6.81 -28.64 67.17
CA SER A 18 6.77 -29.07 65.76
C SER A 18 5.81 -28.15 65.00
N ILE A 19 6.34 -27.48 63.96
CA ILE A 19 5.52 -26.70 63.03
C ILE A 19 4.79 -27.72 62.16
N ASP A 20 3.47 -27.84 62.34
CA ASP A 20 2.59 -28.53 61.41
C ASP A 20 2.53 -27.71 60.11
N LEU A 21 3.35 -28.10 59.13
CA LEU A 21 3.22 -27.62 57.75
C LEU A 21 1.95 -28.23 57.19
N GLN A 22 0.81 -27.56 57.38
CA GLN A 22 -0.38 -27.82 56.58
C GLN A 22 -0.06 -27.51 55.12
N SER A 23 0.43 -28.53 54.40
CA SER A 23 0.48 -28.53 52.94
C SER A 23 -0.97 -28.38 52.47
N THR A 24 -1.32 -27.17 52.03
CA THR A 24 -2.58 -26.96 51.31
C THR A 24 -2.39 -27.66 49.97
N ALA A 25 -2.80 -28.92 49.88
CA ALA A 25 -2.78 -29.68 48.64
C ALA A 25 -3.69 -28.94 47.65
N VAL A 26 -3.08 -28.36 46.61
CA VAL A 26 -3.82 -27.80 45.49
C VAL A 26 -4.27 -28.99 44.63
N THR A 27 -5.55 -29.31 44.70
CA THR A 27 -6.17 -30.37 43.90
C THR A 27 -6.10 -29.98 42.42
N SER A 28 -5.24 -30.66 41.67
CA SER A 28 -5.23 -30.60 40.20
C SER A 28 -6.27 -31.58 39.65
N THR A 29 -7.25 -31.09 38.89
CA THR A 29 -8.33 -31.88 38.28
C THR A 29 -8.03 -32.36 36.85
N PHE A 30 -6.76 -32.46 36.45
CA PHE A 30 -6.43 -33.02 35.13
C PHE A 30 -6.61 -34.55 35.13
N LYS A 31 -7.75 -35.02 34.60
CA LYS A 31 -7.92 -36.43 34.18
C LYS A 31 -7.34 -36.60 32.78
N ILE A 32 -6.30 -37.42 32.62
CA ILE A 32 -5.94 -37.98 31.31
C ILE A 32 -6.93 -39.10 31.02
N LEU A 33 -7.92 -38.84 30.18
CA LEU A 33 -8.83 -39.85 29.63
C LEU A 33 -8.32 -40.27 28.25
N GLY A 34 -7.54 -41.35 28.19
CA GLY A 34 -7.18 -42.02 26.94
C GLY A 34 -7.77 -43.43 26.93
N GLN A 35 -8.67 -43.71 25.98
CA GLN A 35 -9.06 -45.07 25.62
C GLN A 35 -8.09 -45.53 24.53
N LEU A 36 -7.32 -46.59 24.79
CA LEU A 36 -6.33 -47.13 23.86
C LEU A 36 -6.81 -48.53 23.44
N ASP A 37 -7.41 -48.64 22.26
CA ASP A 37 -7.81 -49.92 21.67
C ASP A 37 -6.64 -50.49 20.86
N ALA A 38 -6.33 -51.75 21.12
CA ALA A 38 -5.19 -52.46 20.56
C ALA A 38 -5.65 -53.39 19.44
N ASP A 39 -5.27 -53.08 18.20
CA ASP A 39 -5.02 -54.06 17.16
C ASP A 39 -3.86 -53.51 16.32
N ASP A 40 -2.77 -54.27 16.22
CA ASP A 40 -1.53 -53.99 15.49
C ASP A 40 -0.45 -53.13 16.18
N GLY A 41 0.10 -53.67 17.27
CA GLY A 41 1.57 -53.82 17.34
C GLY A 41 2.44 -52.66 17.85
N VAL A 42 1.97 -51.81 18.77
CA VAL A 42 2.88 -50.94 19.55
C VAL A 42 2.52 -51.00 21.04
N GLY A 43 3.37 -51.67 21.82
CA GLY A 43 3.17 -51.83 23.25
C GLY A 43 3.55 -50.57 24.03
N VAL A 44 2.70 -50.18 24.99
CA VAL A 44 3.20 -49.71 26.28
C VAL A 44 3.32 -50.93 27.16
N LEU A 45 4.48 -51.59 27.12
CA LEU A 45 4.82 -52.67 28.05
C LEU A 45 5.12 -52.04 29.42
N GLY A 46 4.12 -52.02 30.28
CA GLY A 46 4.36 -52.30 31.70
C GLY A 46 4.41 -53.81 31.90
N GLN A 47 5.45 -54.49 31.39
CA GLN A 47 5.65 -55.92 31.66
C GLN A 47 6.41 -56.04 32.99
N ASN A 48 5.69 -56.44 34.04
CA ASN A 48 6.29 -56.89 35.29
C ASN A 48 5.75 -58.30 35.55
N ASP A 49 6.39 -59.29 34.94
CA ASP A 49 6.11 -60.69 35.21
C ASP A 49 6.88 -61.09 36.48
N ALA A 50 6.17 -61.41 37.56
CA ALA A 50 6.73 -62.32 38.56
C ALA A 50 6.84 -63.72 37.92
N ASP A 51 7.73 -64.58 38.44
CA ASP A 51 7.99 -65.96 37.95
C ASP A 51 6.75 -66.90 37.85
N ASN A 52 5.54 -66.40 38.11
CA ASN A 52 4.26 -67.08 38.03
C ASN A 52 3.24 -66.46 37.05
N GLY A 53 3.62 -65.46 36.22
CA GLY A 53 2.79 -64.98 35.11
C GLY A 53 1.49 -64.24 35.49
N THR A 54 1.45 -63.57 36.65
CA THR A 54 0.33 -62.68 37.03
C THR A 54 0.73 -61.22 36.81
N PRO A 55 -0.01 -60.41 36.02
CA PRO A 55 0.33 -59.01 35.79
C PRO A 55 0.20 -58.18 37.07
N ILE A 56 1.29 -57.56 37.53
CA ILE A 56 1.26 -56.53 38.59
C ILE A 56 1.41 -55.17 37.89
N GLY A 57 0.27 -54.53 37.60
CA GLY A 57 0.24 -53.17 37.08
C GLY A 57 0.94 -52.17 38.02
N VAL A 58 1.35 -51.02 37.47
CA VAL A 58 2.00 -49.90 38.18
C VAL A 58 1.32 -49.67 39.53
N GLN A 59 2.04 -49.99 40.61
CA GLN A 59 1.51 -49.88 41.96
C GLN A 59 1.51 -48.41 42.39
N GLY A 60 0.40 -47.74 42.10
CA GLY A 60 -0.01 -46.47 42.70
C GLY A 60 -1.46 -46.56 43.17
N ALA A 61 -1.84 -47.67 43.81
CA ALA A 61 -3.11 -47.78 44.50
C ALA A 61 -2.94 -47.30 45.95
N VAL A 62 -3.35 -46.07 46.24
CA VAL A 62 -3.77 -45.71 47.60
C VAL A 62 -5.28 -45.94 47.63
N PRO A 63 -5.80 -46.95 48.35
CA PRO A 63 -7.24 -47.08 48.53
C PRO A 63 -7.71 -45.93 49.42
N ASN A 64 -8.26 -44.87 48.84
CA ASN A 64 -9.17 -44.00 49.57
C ASN A 64 -10.62 -44.36 49.23
N ASN A 65 -11.41 -44.44 50.28
CA ASN A 65 -12.79 -44.86 50.25
C ASN A 65 -13.63 -43.84 49.46
N ALA A 66 -14.48 -44.34 48.56
CA ALA A 66 -15.44 -43.62 47.72
C ALA A 66 -14.90 -42.75 46.56
N SER A 67 -14.92 -43.35 45.36
CA SER A 67 -15.00 -42.71 44.03
C SER A 67 -13.69 -42.34 43.30
N GLY A 68 -13.08 -43.33 42.65
CA GLY A 68 -12.29 -43.14 41.41
C GLY A 68 -10.92 -43.79 41.38
N TYR A 69 -10.61 -44.52 40.30
CA TYR A 69 -9.24 -44.94 40.00
C TYR A 69 -8.48 -43.74 39.40
N GLY A 70 -7.53 -43.19 40.16
CA GLY A 70 -6.57 -42.20 39.69
C GLY A 70 -5.15 -42.73 39.88
N LEU A 71 -4.25 -42.42 38.96
CA LEU A 71 -2.81 -42.65 39.14
C LEU A 71 -2.32 -41.73 40.27
N ALA A 72 -2.10 -42.28 41.47
CA ALA A 72 -1.40 -41.56 42.53
C ALA A 72 0.07 -41.42 42.12
N THR A 73 0.37 -40.29 41.51
CA THR A 73 1.75 -39.88 41.28
C THR A 73 2.19 -39.05 42.48
N PRO A 74 3.39 -39.23 43.05
CA PRO A 74 4.01 -38.17 43.85
C PRO A 74 3.91 -36.86 43.07
N ASP A 75 3.75 -35.72 43.75
CA ASP A 75 3.46 -34.41 43.14
C ASP A 75 4.42 -34.00 41.98
N ASP A 76 5.54 -34.73 41.81
CA ASP A 76 6.56 -34.56 40.78
C ASP A 76 6.72 -35.75 39.79
N ALA A 77 5.75 -36.67 39.63
CA ALA A 77 5.93 -37.77 38.68
C ALA A 77 5.92 -37.25 37.22
N ARG A 78 7.13 -37.13 36.68
CA ARG A 78 7.36 -36.81 35.29
C ARG A 78 7.07 -38.04 34.44
N VAL A 79 5.94 -38.03 33.74
CA VAL A 79 5.66 -39.01 32.68
C VAL A 79 6.64 -38.74 31.54
N GLN A 80 7.63 -39.62 31.38
CA GLN A 80 8.54 -39.63 30.24
C GLN A 80 8.10 -40.74 29.29
N GLY A 81 7.71 -40.38 28.07
CA GLY A 81 7.31 -41.31 27.02
C GLY A 81 7.00 -40.56 25.72
N ALA A 82 7.30 -41.17 24.58
CA ALA A 82 6.84 -40.68 23.28
C ALA A 82 5.38 -41.09 23.09
N ILE A 83 4.56 -40.22 22.51
CA ILE A 83 3.18 -40.53 22.13
C ILE A 83 3.17 -40.80 20.63
N GLU A 84 3.31 -42.07 20.25
CA GLU A 84 3.36 -42.50 18.85
C GLU A 84 1.94 -42.89 18.38
N SER A 85 1.47 -42.29 17.27
CA SER A 85 0.19 -42.63 16.62
C SER A 85 0.29 -42.36 15.12
N THR A 86 -0.25 -43.28 14.32
CA THR A 86 -0.31 -43.16 12.86
C THR A 86 -1.51 -42.36 12.36
N SER A 87 -2.47 -42.05 13.24
CA SER A 87 -3.71 -41.34 12.90
C SER A 87 -3.79 -39.91 13.46
N GLY A 88 -2.72 -39.42 14.10
CA GLY A 88 -2.69 -38.13 14.78
C GLY A 88 -3.17 -38.17 16.24
N HIS A 89 -3.23 -37.00 16.88
CA HIS A 89 -3.59 -36.80 18.29
C HIS A 89 -4.50 -35.58 18.50
N THR A 90 -5.36 -35.61 19.52
CA THR A 90 -6.15 -34.43 19.92
C THR A 90 -6.08 -34.22 21.42
N LEU A 91 -5.56 -33.07 21.84
CA LEU A 91 -5.73 -32.57 23.20
C LEU A 91 -7.11 -31.93 23.32
N ARG A 92 -7.86 -32.33 24.36
CA ARG A 92 -9.15 -31.74 24.71
C ARG A 92 -9.07 -31.09 26.09
N ILE A 93 -9.69 -29.93 26.24
CA ILE A 93 -9.90 -29.26 27.53
C ILE A 93 -11.41 -29.11 27.69
N ASP A 94 -11.96 -29.56 28.83
CA ASP A 94 -13.41 -29.59 29.10
C ASP A 94 -14.26 -30.25 28.01
N GLY A 95 -13.68 -31.22 27.30
CA GLY A 95 -14.33 -31.95 26.21
C GLY A 95 -14.17 -31.33 24.82
N ALA A 96 -13.72 -30.08 24.71
CA ALA A 96 -13.49 -29.41 23.44
C ALA A 96 -12.06 -29.64 22.91
N PRO A 97 -11.86 -29.94 21.61
CA PRO A 97 -10.54 -29.95 20.98
C PRO A 97 -9.85 -28.59 21.12
N THR A 98 -8.59 -28.59 21.56
CA THR A 98 -7.79 -27.36 21.71
C THR A 98 -6.48 -27.41 20.93
N LEU A 99 -5.93 -28.60 20.72
CA LEU A 99 -4.78 -28.86 19.86
C LEU A 99 -4.99 -30.19 19.13
N GLN A 100 -4.95 -30.15 17.81
CA GLN A 100 -5.06 -31.31 16.94
C GLN A 100 -3.73 -31.44 16.18
N LEU A 101 -3.16 -32.64 16.21
CA LEU A 101 -1.95 -33.00 15.48
C LEU A 101 -2.35 -34.01 14.42
N GLY A 102 -2.15 -33.67 13.15
CA GLY A 102 -2.39 -34.56 12.02
C GLY A 102 -1.25 -35.57 11.84
N PRO A 103 -1.51 -36.69 11.15
CA PRO A 103 -0.45 -37.60 10.72
C PRO A 103 0.49 -36.92 9.72
N THR A 104 1.70 -37.45 9.59
CA THR A 104 2.61 -37.11 8.48
C THR A 104 2.04 -37.64 7.17
N ASP A 105 2.26 -36.91 6.09
CA ASP A 105 1.83 -37.30 4.74
C ASP A 105 2.94 -36.96 3.72
N THR A 106 2.80 -37.39 2.48
CA THR A 106 3.76 -37.08 1.41
C THR A 106 3.35 -35.83 0.65
N ASP A 107 4.28 -34.90 0.47
CA ASP A 107 4.06 -33.69 -0.31
C ASP A 107 4.06 -33.97 -1.83
N GLU A 108 3.84 -32.92 -2.61
CA GLU A 108 3.86 -32.98 -4.08
C GLU A 108 5.21 -33.39 -4.70
N PHE A 109 6.30 -33.37 -3.93
CA PHE A 109 7.65 -33.77 -4.35
C PHE A 109 7.97 -35.22 -3.96
N GLY A 110 7.07 -35.88 -3.24
CA GLY A 110 7.26 -37.25 -2.72
C GLY A 110 8.05 -37.30 -1.43
N ASP A 111 8.28 -36.16 -0.77
CA ASP A 111 8.94 -36.08 0.53
C ASP A 111 7.91 -36.29 1.65
N THR A 112 8.29 -37.03 2.70
CA THR A 112 7.45 -37.15 3.89
C THR A 112 7.47 -35.83 4.65
N GLY A 113 6.38 -35.07 4.57
CA GLY A 113 6.23 -33.81 5.30
C GLY A 113 5.72 -34.02 6.73
N GLY A 114 5.94 -33.00 7.56
CA GLY A 114 5.45 -32.98 8.93
C GLY A 114 3.92 -33.01 9.00
N GLY A 115 3.38 -33.58 10.07
CA GLY A 115 1.95 -33.54 10.32
C GLY A 115 1.44 -32.12 10.57
N ASN A 116 0.14 -31.92 10.37
CA ASN A 116 -0.49 -30.62 10.58
C ASN A 116 -0.60 -30.30 12.09
N VAL A 117 -0.48 -29.03 12.46
CA VAL A 117 -0.68 -28.55 13.84
C VAL A 117 -1.82 -27.55 13.85
N ILE A 118 -2.92 -27.88 14.54
CA ILE A 118 -4.15 -27.08 14.52
C ILE A 118 -4.54 -26.75 15.96
N ALA A 119 -4.31 -25.52 16.40
CA ALA A 119 -4.70 -25.05 17.72
C ALA A 119 -5.93 -24.11 17.67
N GLY A 120 -6.57 -23.94 18.83
CA GLY A 120 -7.66 -22.98 19.02
C GLY A 120 -9.04 -23.61 18.92
N TYR A 121 -9.99 -22.88 18.32
CA TYR A 121 -11.37 -23.31 18.17
C TYR A 121 -11.47 -24.61 17.36
N GLU A 122 -12.41 -25.47 17.74
CA GLU A 122 -12.50 -26.85 17.25
C GLU A 122 -12.72 -26.96 15.73
N ASP A 123 -13.36 -25.95 15.12
CA ASP A 123 -13.61 -25.90 13.68
C ASP A 123 -12.51 -25.19 12.87
N ASN A 124 -11.39 -24.79 13.51
CA ASN A 124 -10.21 -24.39 12.73
C ASN A 124 -9.78 -25.57 11.86
N GLY A 125 -9.57 -25.31 10.57
CA GLY A 125 -9.51 -26.35 9.56
C GLY A 125 -8.23 -26.35 8.74
N VAL A 126 -7.82 -27.53 8.33
CA VAL A 126 -6.79 -27.73 7.30
C VAL A 126 -7.43 -28.58 6.19
N GLN A 127 -7.26 -28.18 4.93
CA GLN A 127 -7.82 -28.91 3.79
C GLN A 127 -7.24 -30.33 3.69
N ASN A 128 -8.07 -31.30 3.30
CA ASN A 128 -7.65 -32.69 3.14
C ASN A 128 -6.47 -32.84 2.18
N GLY A 129 -5.50 -33.68 2.56
CA GLY A 129 -4.27 -33.91 1.79
C GLY A 129 -3.22 -32.79 1.93
N THR A 130 -3.49 -31.77 2.75
CA THR A 130 -2.49 -30.75 3.06
C THR A 130 -1.44 -31.31 4.02
N VAL A 131 -0.18 -31.04 3.74
CA VAL A 131 0.96 -31.47 4.56
C VAL A 131 1.63 -30.27 5.24
N GLY A 132 2.08 -30.43 6.48
CA GLY A 132 2.91 -29.45 7.19
C GLY A 132 2.24 -28.11 7.50
N ALA A 133 0.91 -28.04 7.53
CA ALA A 133 0.18 -26.82 7.87
C ALA A 133 0.24 -26.51 9.37
N ALA A 134 0.19 -25.22 9.72
CA ALA A 134 0.17 -24.76 11.11
C ALA A 134 -0.88 -23.66 11.33
N ILE A 135 -1.73 -23.84 12.34
CA ILE A 135 -2.65 -22.84 12.88
C ILE A 135 -2.32 -22.66 14.37
N GLY A 136 -1.80 -21.49 14.74
CA GLY A 136 -1.32 -21.21 16.09
C GLY A 136 -2.41 -21.02 17.15
N GLY A 137 -3.67 -20.82 16.75
CA GLY A 137 -4.79 -20.64 17.66
C GLY A 137 -5.94 -19.81 17.09
N GLY A 138 -6.76 -19.26 17.98
CA GLY A 138 -7.89 -18.39 17.61
C GLY A 138 -9.09 -19.16 17.07
N GLY A 139 -9.91 -18.50 16.24
CA GLY A 139 -11.20 -19.00 15.79
C GLY A 139 -12.31 -18.78 16.81
N SER A 140 -13.58 -18.90 16.38
CA SER A 140 -14.74 -18.80 17.26
C SER A 140 -15.97 -19.48 16.66
N SER A 141 -16.84 -19.97 17.53
CA SER A 141 -18.22 -20.35 17.21
C SER A 141 -19.00 -19.09 16.86
N ASN A 142 -18.97 -18.65 15.60
CA ASN A 142 -19.72 -17.52 15.00
C ASN A 142 -20.81 -16.91 15.91
N SER A 143 -20.44 -16.04 16.85
CA SER A 143 -21.35 -15.53 17.89
C SER A 143 -22.05 -14.23 17.47
N ASP A 144 -21.75 -13.71 16.27
CA ASP A 144 -22.25 -12.45 15.72
C ASP A 144 -23.01 -12.60 14.38
N GLY A 145 -23.23 -13.83 13.89
CA GLY A 145 -24.02 -14.10 12.68
C GLY A 145 -23.34 -13.76 11.35
N LEU A 146 -22.05 -13.39 11.36
CA LEU A 146 -21.24 -13.23 10.15
C LEU A 146 -20.56 -14.56 9.79
N ARG A 147 -20.46 -14.88 8.51
CA ARG A 147 -19.93 -16.17 8.02
C ARG A 147 -18.46 -16.35 8.40
N ASP A 148 -18.13 -17.56 8.87
CA ASP A 148 -16.80 -18.19 8.89
C ASP A 148 -15.72 -17.50 9.74
N SER A 149 -15.88 -17.52 11.08
CA SER A 149 -14.87 -17.08 12.06
C SER A 149 -13.70 -18.04 12.23
N ILE A 150 -13.64 -19.12 11.45
CA ILE A 150 -12.62 -20.18 11.56
C ILE A 150 -11.35 -19.79 10.80
N ASN A 151 -10.19 -20.19 11.31
CA ASN A 151 -8.95 -20.13 10.54
C ASN A 151 -8.85 -21.37 9.66
N ALA A 152 -8.43 -21.20 8.41
CA ALA A 152 -8.35 -22.29 7.44
C ALA A 152 -7.05 -22.27 6.62
N VAL A 153 -6.29 -23.37 6.64
CA VAL A 153 -5.17 -23.58 5.72
C VAL A 153 -5.63 -24.47 4.56
N THR A 154 -5.39 -24.05 3.32
CA THR A 154 -5.90 -24.70 2.09
C THR A 154 -4.81 -25.33 1.21
N GLY A 155 -3.54 -25.26 1.61
CA GLY A 155 -2.46 -25.91 0.87
C GLY A 155 -1.21 -26.14 1.70
N ASP A 156 -0.32 -26.98 1.16
CA ASP A 156 0.87 -27.48 1.88
C ASP A 156 1.71 -26.36 2.47
N TYR A 157 2.17 -26.57 3.70
CA TYR A 157 3.02 -25.65 4.45
C TYR A 157 2.42 -24.25 4.70
N GLY A 158 1.10 -24.09 4.52
CA GLY A 158 0.41 -22.86 4.87
C GLY A 158 0.43 -22.62 6.39
N THR A 159 0.65 -21.37 6.79
CA THR A 159 0.80 -20.99 8.20
C THR A 159 -0.12 -19.84 8.58
N ILE A 160 -0.86 -20.00 9.68
CA ILE A 160 -1.67 -18.96 10.29
C ILE A 160 -1.24 -18.79 11.74
N GLY A 161 -0.77 -17.61 12.14
CA GLY A 161 -0.36 -17.35 13.52
C GLY A 161 -1.51 -17.39 14.54
N GLY A 162 -2.72 -17.05 14.11
CA GLY A 162 -3.95 -17.12 14.91
C GLY A 162 -5.01 -16.15 14.42
N GLY A 163 -5.83 -15.60 15.32
CA GLY A 163 -6.86 -14.62 14.98
C GLY A 163 -8.19 -15.24 14.58
N LEU A 164 -8.97 -14.56 13.74
CA LEU A 164 -10.33 -14.95 13.36
C LEU A 164 -10.51 -14.90 11.84
N ALA A 165 -11.14 -15.92 11.25
CA ALA A 165 -11.50 -15.93 9.83
C ALA A 165 -10.32 -15.79 8.84
N ASN A 166 -9.11 -16.24 9.20
CA ASN A 166 -7.95 -16.10 8.32
C ASN A 166 -7.79 -17.32 7.40
N ARG A 167 -7.32 -17.09 6.17
CA ARG A 167 -7.11 -18.13 5.15
C ARG A 167 -5.68 -18.08 4.61
N ALA A 168 -4.98 -19.22 4.60
CA ALA A 168 -3.63 -19.34 4.04
C ALA A 168 -3.56 -20.52 3.05
N GLY A 169 -3.09 -20.26 1.83
CA GLY A 169 -2.84 -21.26 0.81
C GLY A 169 -1.47 -21.92 0.94
N LYS A 170 -1.01 -22.50 -0.18
CA LYS A 170 0.24 -23.26 -0.25
C LYS A 170 1.46 -22.38 0.00
N ARG A 171 2.25 -22.75 1.01
CA ARG A 171 3.45 -22.03 1.51
C ARG A 171 3.16 -20.59 1.89
N ALA A 172 1.87 -20.22 1.99
CA ALA A 172 1.46 -18.87 2.30
C ALA A 172 1.47 -18.65 3.81
N THR A 173 1.64 -17.41 4.22
CA THR A 173 1.68 -17.04 5.64
C THR A 173 0.70 -15.93 5.95
N VAL A 174 -0.15 -16.14 6.95
CA VAL A 174 -0.93 -15.09 7.59
C VAL A 174 -0.46 -14.94 9.04
N GLY A 175 0.11 -13.79 9.40
CA GLY A 175 0.62 -13.59 10.76
C GLY A 175 -0.48 -13.60 11.84
N GLY A 176 -1.72 -13.23 11.48
CA GLY A 176 -2.89 -13.27 12.35
C GLY A 176 -3.92 -12.22 11.94
N GLY A 177 -4.66 -11.66 12.92
CA GLY A 177 -5.65 -10.62 12.67
C GLY A 177 -7.04 -11.18 12.34
N ARG A 178 -7.84 -10.45 11.55
CA ARG A 178 -9.21 -10.85 11.20
C ARG A 178 -9.45 -10.80 9.69
N THR A 179 -10.10 -11.85 9.16
CA THR A 179 -10.56 -11.93 7.76
C THR A 179 -9.46 -11.71 6.72
N ASN A 180 -8.22 -12.09 7.02
CA ASN A 180 -7.11 -11.96 6.07
C ASN A 180 -6.99 -13.21 5.19
N GLU A 181 -6.67 -13.03 3.91
CA GLU A 181 -6.53 -14.11 2.94
C GLU A 181 -5.17 -14.01 2.23
N ALA A 182 -4.34 -15.04 2.37
CA ALA A 182 -3.12 -15.22 1.59
C ALA A 182 -3.25 -16.51 0.78
N SER A 183 -3.83 -16.46 -0.42
CA SER A 183 -4.16 -17.67 -1.20
C SER A 183 -3.18 -17.99 -2.33
N GLY A 184 -2.37 -17.02 -2.75
CA GLY A 184 -1.33 -17.22 -3.76
C GLY A 184 -0.15 -18.08 -3.25
N GLY A 185 0.57 -18.73 -4.16
CA GLY A 185 1.72 -19.55 -3.80
C GLY A 185 2.81 -18.70 -3.13
N THR A 186 3.18 -19.05 -1.89
CA THR A 186 4.16 -18.28 -1.10
C THR A 186 3.72 -16.83 -0.82
N ALA A 187 2.42 -16.53 -0.89
CA ALA A 187 1.89 -15.21 -0.56
C ALA A 187 2.00 -14.92 0.95
N VAL A 188 2.11 -13.64 1.31
CA VAL A 188 2.26 -13.21 2.71
C VAL A 188 1.27 -12.11 3.05
N VAL A 189 0.55 -12.29 4.15
CA VAL A 189 -0.17 -11.22 4.85
C VAL A 189 0.36 -11.14 6.29
N GLY A 190 1.02 -10.03 6.64
CA GLY A 190 1.60 -9.87 7.98
C GLY A 190 0.55 -9.86 9.10
N GLY A 191 -0.69 -9.44 8.80
CA GLY A 191 -1.83 -9.44 9.71
C GLY A 191 -2.82 -8.33 9.38
N GLY A 192 -3.56 -7.83 10.38
CA GLY A 192 -4.50 -6.71 10.21
C GLY A 192 -5.94 -7.15 10.00
N PHE A 193 -6.72 -6.37 9.26
CA PHE A 193 -8.15 -6.63 9.02
C PHE A 193 -8.50 -6.66 7.53
N SER A 194 -9.02 -7.79 7.04
CA SER A 194 -9.57 -7.88 5.67
C SER A 194 -8.55 -7.64 4.56
N ASN A 195 -7.29 -8.02 4.76
CA ASN A 195 -6.25 -7.91 3.73
C ASN A 195 -6.20 -9.17 2.86
N THR A 196 -5.91 -9.00 1.58
CA THR A 196 -5.95 -10.05 0.57
C THR A 196 -4.66 -10.07 -0.25
N ALA A 197 -4.00 -11.24 -0.32
CA ALA A 197 -2.83 -11.52 -1.16
C ALA A 197 -3.09 -12.82 -1.95
N ASN A 198 -3.60 -12.71 -3.18
CA ASN A 198 -4.18 -13.85 -3.92
C ASN A 198 -3.32 -14.38 -5.07
N ALA A 199 -2.20 -13.73 -5.38
CA ALA A 199 -1.29 -14.16 -6.44
C ALA A 199 0.06 -14.64 -5.89
N ASP A 200 0.78 -15.39 -6.71
CA ASP A 200 2.08 -15.95 -6.34
C ASP A 200 3.05 -14.84 -5.93
N LEU A 201 3.70 -15.04 -4.78
CA LEU A 201 4.66 -14.11 -4.18
C LEU A 201 4.08 -12.72 -3.83
N ALA A 202 2.75 -12.55 -3.83
CA ALA A 202 2.11 -11.31 -3.40
C ALA A 202 2.32 -11.08 -1.90
N THR A 203 2.59 -9.83 -1.50
CA THR A 203 2.86 -9.46 -0.11
C THR A 203 1.98 -8.29 0.32
N VAL A 204 1.32 -8.44 1.47
CA VAL A 204 0.70 -7.34 2.21
C VAL A 204 1.31 -7.30 3.62
N GLY A 205 2.02 -6.23 3.96
CA GLY A 205 2.67 -6.10 5.27
C GLY A 205 1.67 -6.04 6.44
N GLY A 206 0.46 -5.51 6.21
CA GLY A 206 -0.62 -5.44 7.20
C GLY A 206 -1.64 -4.37 6.85
N GLY A 207 -2.22 -3.71 7.86
CA GLY A 207 -3.21 -2.66 7.66
C GLY A 207 -4.63 -3.19 7.54
N SER A 208 -5.48 -2.52 6.74
CA SER A 208 -6.87 -2.91 6.57
C SER A 208 -7.32 -2.83 5.11
N ARG A 209 -8.03 -3.85 4.63
CA ARG A 209 -8.64 -3.86 3.28
C ARG A 209 -7.66 -3.59 2.15
N ASN A 210 -6.42 -4.05 2.27
CA ASN A 210 -5.45 -3.97 1.18
C ASN A 210 -5.55 -5.20 0.27
N GLU A 211 -5.39 -5.02 -1.04
CA GLU A 211 -5.59 -6.05 -2.07
C GLU A 211 -4.39 -6.16 -3.00
N ALA A 212 -3.63 -7.25 -2.88
CA ALA A 212 -2.49 -7.59 -3.73
C ALA A 212 -2.84 -8.83 -4.58
N THR A 213 -3.25 -8.63 -5.84
CA THR A 213 -3.90 -9.68 -6.66
C THR A 213 -3.14 -10.07 -7.92
N ALA A 214 -2.00 -9.45 -8.20
CA ALA A 214 -1.11 -9.81 -9.30
C ALA A 214 0.25 -10.34 -8.80
N GLN A 215 1.01 -11.00 -9.67
CA GLN A 215 2.21 -11.73 -9.28
C GLN A 215 3.27 -10.79 -8.73
N ARG A 216 3.97 -11.20 -7.65
CA ARG A 216 5.08 -10.43 -7.05
C ARG A 216 4.72 -8.99 -6.65
N THR A 217 3.46 -8.72 -6.37
CA THR A 217 2.99 -7.43 -5.87
C THR A 217 3.39 -7.20 -4.43
N THR A 218 3.58 -5.94 -4.04
CA THR A 218 3.89 -5.57 -2.65
C THR A 218 3.05 -4.39 -2.19
N ILE A 219 2.34 -4.56 -1.08
CA ILE A 219 1.69 -3.48 -0.34
C ILE A 219 2.29 -3.41 1.06
N GLY A 220 2.95 -2.31 1.40
CA GLY A 220 3.59 -2.16 2.73
C GLY A 220 2.58 -2.14 3.88
N GLY A 221 1.39 -1.57 3.66
CA GLY A 221 0.29 -1.51 4.63
C GLY A 221 -0.73 -0.44 4.27
N GLY A 222 -1.36 0.19 5.27
CA GLY A 222 -2.35 1.26 5.05
C GLY A 222 -3.79 0.77 4.99
N LEU A 223 -4.67 1.55 4.36
CA LEU A 223 -6.11 1.27 4.25
C LEU A 223 -6.58 1.36 2.80
N ASN A 224 -7.28 0.33 2.32
CA ASN A 224 -7.90 0.30 0.98
C ASN A 224 -6.90 0.49 -0.18
N ASN A 225 -5.66 0.03 -0.06
CA ASN A 225 -4.71 0.09 -1.18
C ASN A 225 -4.85 -1.15 -2.08
N ALA A 226 -4.67 -1.00 -3.38
CA ALA A 226 -4.72 -2.08 -4.36
C ALA A 226 -3.46 -2.11 -5.24
N ALA A 227 -2.86 -3.29 -5.39
CA ALA A 227 -1.78 -3.57 -6.33
C ALA A 227 -2.21 -4.73 -7.23
N THR A 228 -2.58 -4.40 -8.47
CA THR A 228 -3.23 -5.33 -9.41
C THR A 228 -2.44 -5.52 -10.71
N GLY A 229 -1.34 -4.80 -10.91
CA GLY A 229 -0.37 -5.06 -11.97
C GLY A 229 0.76 -5.98 -11.50
N ASP A 230 1.30 -6.81 -12.38
CA ASP A 230 2.43 -7.69 -12.03
C ASP A 230 3.62 -6.86 -11.55
N GLU A 231 4.28 -7.26 -10.46
CA GLU A 231 5.40 -6.54 -9.84
C GLU A 231 5.04 -5.14 -9.28
N ALA A 232 3.76 -4.78 -9.24
CA ALA A 232 3.34 -3.46 -8.75
C ALA A 232 3.61 -3.30 -7.24
N THR A 233 3.95 -2.08 -6.84
CA THR A 233 4.29 -1.75 -5.46
C THR A 233 3.49 -0.54 -4.97
N VAL A 234 2.88 -0.69 -3.79
CA VAL A 234 2.30 0.42 -3.02
C VAL A 234 2.96 0.46 -1.65
N GLY A 235 3.69 1.54 -1.33
CA GLY A 235 4.37 1.67 -0.05
C GLY A 235 3.42 1.70 1.15
N GLY A 236 2.22 2.28 0.99
CA GLY A 236 1.15 2.32 1.98
C GLY A 236 0.17 3.44 1.71
N GLY A 237 -0.43 4.02 2.75
CA GLY A 237 -1.35 5.16 2.62
C GLY A 237 -2.83 4.77 2.55
N TYR A 238 -3.65 5.59 1.89
CA TYR A 238 -5.10 5.40 1.78
C TYR A 238 -5.53 5.35 0.31
N GLY A 239 -6.22 4.29 -0.11
CA GLY A 239 -6.92 4.27 -1.38
C GLY A 239 -6.04 4.25 -2.63
N ASN A 240 -4.74 3.96 -2.54
CA ASN A 240 -3.84 4.02 -3.70
C ASN A 240 -4.00 2.78 -4.60
N GLU A 241 -3.94 2.95 -5.93
CA GLU A 241 -4.17 1.88 -6.90
C GLU A 241 -3.03 1.79 -7.94
N ALA A 242 -2.20 0.74 -7.87
CA ALA A 242 -1.13 0.46 -8.84
C ALA A 242 -1.56 -0.69 -9.78
N LYS A 243 -1.99 -0.34 -11.00
CA LYS A 243 -2.64 -1.26 -11.96
C LYS A 243 -1.71 -1.74 -13.08
N GLY A 244 -0.75 -0.92 -13.48
CA GLY A 244 0.23 -1.27 -14.51
C GLY A 244 1.31 -2.22 -14.00
N LYS A 245 1.96 -2.94 -14.91
CA LYS A 245 3.11 -3.79 -14.58
C LYS A 245 4.26 -2.95 -14.05
N ALA A 246 4.88 -3.38 -12.95
CA ALA A 246 5.96 -2.66 -12.26
C ALA A 246 5.59 -1.21 -11.87
N ALA A 247 4.29 -0.90 -11.80
CA ALA A 247 3.80 0.39 -11.34
C ALA A 247 4.19 0.62 -9.87
N THR A 248 4.57 1.85 -9.54
CA THR A 248 5.00 2.19 -8.18
C THR A 248 4.24 3.38 -7.63
N ILE A 249 3.66 3.22 -6.44
CA ILE A 249 3.12 4.32 -5.64
C ILE A 249 3.84 4.34 -4.29
N GLY A 250 4.57 5.42 -3.99
CA GLY A 250 5.31 5.54 -2.73
C GLY A 250 4.39 5.58 -1.49
N GLY A 251 3.20 6.17 -1.63
CA GLY A 251 2.17 6.23 -0.58
C GLY A 251 1.21 7.41 -0.79
N GLY A 252 0.75 8.01 0.30
CA GLY A 252 -0.19 9.14 0.25
C GLY A 252 -1.66 8.71 0.21
N GLY A 253 -2.49 9.52 -0.42
CA GLY A 253 -3.94 9.40 -0.41
C GLY A 253 -4.54 10.03 0.83
N LYS A 254 -5.40 11.02 0.66
CA LYS A 254 -6.12 11.66 1.74
C LYS A 254 -7.26 10.72 2.16
N GLY A 255 -7.19 10.26 3.41
CA GLY A 255 -8.28 9.49 4.03
C GLY A 255 -9.61 10.18 3.78
N ALA A 256 -10.57 9.44 3.23
CA ALA A 256 -11.83 9.97 2.72
C ALA A 256 -12.41 11.08 3.60
N ASP A 257 -12.57 12.24 2.98
CA ASP A 257 -13.77 13.02 3.25
C ASP A 257 -14.95 12.13 2.86
N LEU A 258 -15.72 11.66 3.87
CA LEU A 258 -16.81 10.69 3.71
C LEU A 258 -17.95 11.20 2.79
N ASP A 259 -17.82 12.44 2.33
CA ASP A 259 -18.83 13.19 1.59
C ASP A 259 -18.61 13.13 0.06
N THR A 260 -17.51 12.54 -0.43
CA THR A 260 -17.26 12.36 -1.87
C THR A 260 -17.31 10.88 -2.30
N PHE A 261 -18.18 10.58 -3.27
CA PHE A 261 -18.42 9.23 -3.83
C PHE A 261 -17.21 8.62 -4.58
N SER A 262 -16.14 9.38 -4.75
CA SER A 262 -14.82 8.91 -5.17
C SER A 262 -13.80 9.84 -4.52
N PRO A 263 -13.26 9.49 -3.34
CA PRO A 263 -12.18 10.28 -2.77
C PRO A 263 -11.01 10.30 -3.75
N PRO A 264 -10.24 11.39 -3.83
CA PRO A 264 -9.03 11.44 -4.63
C PRO A 264 -8.09 10.31 -4.20
N ARG A 265 -7.52 9.61 -5.18
CA ARG A 265 -6.61 8.47 -5.02
C ARG A 265 -5.41 8.68 -5.91
N ASN A 266 -4.23 8.24 -5.47
CA ASN A 266 -3.13 8.09 -6.41
C ASN A 266 -3.38 6.82 -7.24
N VAL A 267 -3.35 6.94 -8.57
CA VAL A 267 -3.59 5.83 -9.48
C VAL A 267 -2.52 5.77 -10.56
N VAL A 268 -1.85 4.63 -10.68
CA VAL A 268 -0.98 4.33 -11.83
C VAL A 268 -1.70 3.31 -12.70
N TYR A 269 -2.08 3.69 -13.92
CA TYR A 269 -2.80 2.81 -14.83
C TYR A 269 -1.88 1.91 -15.66
N ASP A 270 -0.77 2.46 -16.14
CA ASP A 270 0.06 1.84 -17.18
C ASP A 270 1.43 1.37 -16.67
N ASP A 271 2.10 0.59 -17.51
CA ASP A 271 3.35 -0.09 -17.17
C ASP A 271 4.48 0.90 -16.84
N TYR A 272 5.25 0.55 -15.81
CA TYR A 272 6.39 1.32 -15.30
C TYR A 272 6.05 2.74 -14.82
N GLY A 273 4.76 3.08 -14.73
CA GLY A 273 4.32 4.37 -14.20
C GLY A 273 4.68 4.54 -12.72
N THR A 274 4.94 5.78 -12.31
CA THR A 274 5.39 6.07 -10.96
C THR A 274 4.66 7.28 -10.37
N ILE A 275 4.15 7.12 -9.15
CA ILE A 275 3.71 8.23 -8.31
C ILE A 275 4.51 8.21 -7.00
N GLY A 276 5.24 9.28 -6.71
CA GLY A 276 6.03 9.36 -5.47
C GLY A 276 5.16 9.44 -4.20
N GLY A 277 4.00 10.08 -4.27
CA GLY A 277 3.03 10.17 -3.19
C GLY A 277 2.02 11.30 -3.43
N GLY A 278 1.54 11.94 -2.36
CA GLY A 278 0.56 13.03 -2.48
C GLY A 278 -0.88 12.54 -2.50
N ASP A 279 -1.79 13.31 -3.10
CA ASP A 279 -3.23 13.00 -3.15
C ASP A 279 -3.79 13.21 -4.57
N GLY A 280 -4.70 12.33 -4.99
CA GLY A 280 -5.41 12.49 -6.27
C GLY A 280 -4.56 12.49 -7.55
N ASN A 281 -3.31 12.00 -7.51
CA ASN A 281 -2.45 12.02 -8.71
C ASN A 281 -2.72 10.84 -9.63
N GLN A 282 -2.57 11.05 -10.94
CA GLN A 282 -2.70 10.02 -11.97
C GLN A 282 -1.41 9.92 -12.81
N ALA A 283 -0.93 8.70 -13.01
CA ALA A 283 0.10 8.35 -13.99
C ALA A 283 -0.43 7.27 -14.95
N GLY A 284 -0.31 7.49 -16.25
CA GLY A 284 -0.90 6.65 -17.30
C GLY A 284 -2.37 6.99 -17.61
N ASP A 285 -2.95 6.31 -18.59
CA ASP A 285 -4.33 6.46 -19.02
C ASP A 285 -5.17 5.18 -18.84
N GLN A 286 -6.49 5.31 -18.86
CA GLN A 286 -7.41 4.18 -18.64
C GLN A 286 -7.87 3.55 -19.96
N ASP A 287 -7.21 3.84 -21.09
CA ASP A 287 -7.77 3.53 -22.41
C ASP A 287 -7.50 2.08 -22.86
N GLY A 288 -6.50 1.42 -22.27
CA GLY A 288 -6.14 0.02 -22.52
C GLY A 288 -5.77 -0.29 -23.97
N ALA A 289 -5.63 0.73 -24.82
CA ALA A 289 -5.35 0.66 -26.24
C ALA A 289 -3.95 1.19 -26.56
N VAL A 290 -3.44 2.16 -25.78
CA VAL A 290 -2.09 2.68 -25.88
C VAL A 290 -1.50 2.74 -24.46
N ASN A 291 -0.44 1.96 -24.22
CA ASN A 291 0.26 1.97 -22.93
C ASN A 291 0.99 3.33 -22.80
N ALA A 292 0.56 4.21 -21.90
CA ALA A 292 1.31 5.43 -21.56
C ALA A 292 2.46 5.08 -20.59
N GLU A 293 3.44 4.31 -21.11
CA GLU A 293 4.54 3.77 -20.32
C GLU A 293 5.39 4.88 -19.69
N TYR A 294 5.96 4.58 -18.51
CA TYR A 294 6.90 5.46 -17.80
C TYR A 294 6.36 6.83 -17.36
N ALA A 295 5.05 7.05 -17.43
CA ALA A 295 4.43 8.26 -16.91
C ALA A 295 4.78 8.45 -15.42
N THR A 296 5.24 9.65 -15.06
CA THR A 296 5.78 9.92 -13.72
C THR A 296 5.14 11.16 -13.11
N VAL A 297 4.65 11.02 -11.87
CA VAL A 297 4.28 12.13 -11.00
C VAL A 297 5.10 12.06 -9.71
N GLY A 298 5.96 13.05 -9.45
CA GLY A 298 6.78 13.06 -8.24
C GLY A 298 5.97 13.16 -6.93
N GLY A 299 4.80 13.81 -6.98
CA GLY A 299 3.83 13.87 -5.89
C GLY A 299 2.90 15.08 -6.03
N GLY A 300 2.42 15.65 -4.92
CA GLY A 300 1.54 16.82 -4.93
C GLY A 300 0.06 16.45 -4.89
N ASP A 301 -0.79 17.33 -5.40
CA ASP A 301 -2.25 17.20 -5.34
C ASP A 301 -2.88 17.27 -6.74
N HIS A 302 -3.69 16.28 -7.12
CA HIS A 302 -4.47 16.30 -8.38
C HIS A 302 -3.68 16.45 -9.69
N ASN A 303 -2.43 15.99 -9.78
CA ASN A 303 -1.67 16.06 -11.04
C ASN A 303 -1.98 14.87 -11.97
N THR A 304 -2.02 15.09 -13.28
CA THR A 304 -2.32 14.06 -14.29
C THR A 304 -1.22 13.99 -15.35
N ALA A 305 -0.42 12.92 -15.34
CA ALA A 305 0.52 12.57 -16.40
C ALA A 305 0.02 11.32 -17.12
N ASN A 306 -0.60 11.44 -18.30
CA ASN A 306 -1.32 10.32 -18.93
C ASN A 306 -0.88 10.04 -20.38
N ALA A 307 0.40 10.26 -20.67
CA ALA A 307 1.01 9.90 -21.95
C ALA A 307 2.39 9.28 -21.74
N ASP A 308 2.89 8.58 -22.75
CA ASP A 308 4.21 7.92 -22.73
C ASP A 308 5.33 8.92 -22.37
N ASN A 309 6.13 8.57 -21.36
CA ASN A 309 7.21 9.39 -20.80
C ASN A 309 6.78 10.79 -20.29
N ALA A 310 5.48 11.04 -20.08
CA ALA A 310 5.02 12.29 -19.50
C ALA A 310 5.51 12.41 -18.05
N THR A 311 6.02 13.59 -17.68
CA THR A 311 6.61 13.81 -16.35
C THR A 311 6.03 15.05 -15.70
N ILE A 312 5.58 14.91 -14.45
CA ILE A 312 5.22 16.02 -13.57
C ILE A 312 6.02 15.88 -12.29
N SER A 313 6.91 16.83 -11.97
CA SER A 313 7.72 16.71 -10.74
C SER A 313 6.87 16.83 -9.45
N GLY A 314 5.75 17.55 -9.52
CA GLY A 314 4.78 17.72 -8.44
C GLY A 314 3.92 18.97 -8.61
N GLY A 315 3.38 19.50 -7.51
CA GLY A 315 2.53 20.70 -7.52
C GLY A 315 1.04 20.38 -7.37
N THR A 316 0.17 21.27 -7.84
CA THR A 316 -1.29 21.11 -7.72
C THR A 316 -1.97 21.19 -9.08
N SER A 317 -2.80 20.22 -9.44
CA SER A 317 -3.64 20.25 -10.64
C SER A 317 -2.89 20.47 -11.96
N ASN A 318 -1.64 20.00 -12.08
CA ASN A 318 -0.92 20.09 -13.35
C ASN A 318 -1.27 18.92 -14.29
N THR A 319 -1.18 19.17 -15.59
CA THR A 319 -1.53 18.21 -16.64
C THR A 319 -0.37 18.04 -17.62
N ALA A 320 0.02 16.80 -17.91
CA ALA A 320 0.98 16.44 -18.95
C ALA A 320 0.41 15.29 -19.79
N THR A 321 -0.21 15.60 -20.94
CA THR A 321 -1.03 14.66 -21.71
C THR A 321 -0.48 14.26 -23.08
N ALA A 322 0.76 14.66 -23.38
CA ALA A 322 1.40 14.30 -24.62
C ALA A 322 2.73 13.59 -24.39
N ILE A 323 3.17 12.86 -25.41
CA ILE A 323 4.38 12.03 -25.37
C ILE A 323 5.59 12.92 -25.05
N ASN A 324 6.36 12.55 -24.02
CA ASN A 324 7.48 13.32 -23.47
C ASN A 324 7.13 14.74 -22.98
N ALA A 325 5.86 15.04 -22.69
CA ALA A 325 5.48 16.32 -22.10
C ALA A 325 6.03 16.42 -20.67
N THR A 326 6.49 17.60 -20.27
CA THR A 326 7.07 17.82 -18.94
C THR A 326 6.44 19.02 -18.23
N VAL A 327 5.99 18.83 -17.00
CA VAL A 327 5.69 19.92 -16.07
C VAL A 327 6.64 19.87 -14.88
N GLY A 328 7.46 20.89 -14.71
CA GLY A 328 8.45 20.95 -13.63
C GLY A 328 7.84 21.16 -12.23
N GLY A 329 6.60 21.67 -12.14
CA GLY A 329 5.87 21.86 -10.89
C GLY A 329 4.80 22.96 -11.01
N GLY A 330 4.44 23.59 -9.89
CA GLY A 330 3.52 24.73 -9.88
C GLY A 330 2.04 24.34 -9.76
N GLY A 331 1.14 25.19 -10.23
CA GLY A 331 -0.30 25.00 -10.10
C GLY A 331 -1.06 25.16 -11.42
N GLU A 332 -1.94 24.22 -11.76
CA GLU A 332 -2.87 24.36 -12.90
C GLU A 332 -2.15 24.61 -14.24
N ASN A 333 -0.96 24.00 -14.45
CA ASN A 333 -0.22 24.11 -15.71
C ASN A 333 -0.54 22.95 -16.67
N ASP A 334 -0.56 23.22 -17.98
CA ASP A 334 -0.89 22.24 -19.01
C ASP A 334 0.24 22.08 -20.05
N ALA A 335 0.85 20.90 -20.10
CA ALA A 335 1.78 20.49 -21.16
C ALA A 335 1.12 19.43 -22.04
N THR A 336 0.45 19.87 -23.13
CA THR A 336 -0.40 19.00 -23.97
C THR A 336 0.14 18.80 -25.38
N GLY A 337 1.24 19.47 -25.74
CA GLY A 337 1.98 19.24 -26.98
C GLY A 337 3.07 18.17 -26.87
N VAL A 338 3.36 17.47 -27.97
CA VAL A 338 4.41 16.44 -27.98
C VAL A 338 5.77 17.06 -27.66
N ARG A 339 6.49 16.54 -26.66
CA ARG A 339 7.75 17.12 -26.13
C ARG A 339 7.59 18.57 -25.66
N SER A 340 6.39 19.00 -25.28
CA SER A 340 6.21 20.33 -24.71
C SER A 340 6.73 20.38 -23.27
N THR A 341 7.08 21.57 -22.79
CA THR A 341 7.62 21.76 -21.45
C THR A 341 7.02 22.99 -20.80
N VAL A 342 6.49 22.83 -19.59
CA VAL A 342 6.20 23.91 -18.66
C VAL A 342 7.09 23.76 -17.44
N CYS A 343 8.07 24.63 -17.23
CA CYS A 343 9.01 24.44 -16.10
C CYS A 343 8.35 24.68 -14.73
N GLY A 344 7.25 25.44 -14.66
CA GLY A 344 6.50 25.69 -13.42
C GLY A 344 5.55 26.90 -13.52
N GLY A 345 5.28 27.56 -12.40
CA GLY A 345 4.39 28.72 -12.35
C GLY A 345 2.92 28.35 -12.16
N LYS A 346 1.99 29.21 -12.59
CA LYS A 346 0.54 28.97 -12.50
C LYS A 346 -0.17 29.17 -13.83
N PHE A 347 -1.13 28.32 -14.20
CA PHE A 347 -1.97 28.51 -15.40
C PHE A 347 -1.21 28.57 -16.74
N ASN A 348 0.03 28.09 -16.80
CA ASN A 348 0.81 28.14 -18.02
C ASN A 348 0.47 26.96 -18.94
N LYS A 349 0.43 27.19 -20.26
CA LYS A 349 0.05 26.18 -21.26
C LYS A 349 1.07 26.05 -22.38
N ALA A 350 1.52 24.84 -22.67
CA ALA A 350 2.39 24.49 -23.78
C ALA A 350 1.68 23.43 -24.66
N LEU A 351 1.02 23.91 -25.73
CA LEU A 351 -0.08 23.20 -26.40
C LEU A 351 0.31 22.42 -27.66
N ASP A 352 1.40 22.78 -28.33
CA ASP A 352 1.83 22.12 -29.57
C ASP A 352 3.25 21.55 -29.43
N SER A 353 3.71 20.84 -30.45
CA SER A 353 4.95 20.09 -30.45
C SER A 353 6.14 20.99 -30.16
N THR A 354 7.01 20.55 -29.25
CA THR A 354 8.25 21.24 -28.82
C THR A 354 8.05 22.67 -28.31
N THR A 355 6.86 23.00 -27.82
CA THR A 355 6.58 24.29 -27.18
C THR A 355 7.18 24.37 -25.77
N VAL A 356 7.60 25.56 -25.36
CA VAL A 356 8.21 25.77 -24.03
C VAL A 356 7.60 26.95 -23.32
N VAL A 357 7.17 26.78 -22.08
CA VAL A 357 6.89 27.86 -21.14
C VAL A 357 7.78 27.71 -19.91
N SER A 358 8.73 28.63 -19.73
CA SER A 358 9.71 28.53 -18.63
C SER A 358 9.13 28.87 -17.25
N GLY A 359 7.92 29.43 -17.17
CA GLY A 359 7.22 29.70 -15.91
C GLY A 359 6.30 30.92 -16.00
N GLY A 360 6.03 31.56 -14.86
CA GLY A 360 5.16 32.74 -14.77
C GLY A 360 3.70 32.41 -14.48
N GLU A 361 2.78 33.30 -14.85
CA GLU A 361 1.34 33.12 -14.62
C GLU A 361 0.51 33.33 -15.90
N ASN A 362 -0.22 32.30 -16.32
CA ASN A 362 -1.17 32.39 -17.42
C ASN A 362 -0.50 32.71 -18.77
N ASN A 363 0.63 32.07 -19.06
CA ASN A 363 1.31 32.18 -20.35
C ASN A 363 0.97 30.99 -21.25
N GLU A 364 0.79 31.21 -22.54
CA GLU A 364 0.45 30.18 -23.53
C GLU A 364 1.44 30.15 -24.69
N SER A 365 1.97 28.97 -25.01
CA SER A 365 2.76 28.68 -26.20
C SER A 365 1.98 27.66 -27.03
N ARG A 366 1.42 28.10 -28.17
CA ARG A 366 0.30 27.41 -28.84
C ARG A 366 0.67 26.64 -30.11
N THR A 367 1.86 26.84 -30.63
CA THR A 367 2.25 26.46 -32.00
C THR A 367 3.67 25.91 -32.04
N ASN A 368 3.95 25.03 -33.00
CA ASN A 368 5.19 24.27 -33.05
C ASN A 368 6.47 25.12 -32.85
N GLY A 369 7.27 24.71 -31.86
CA GLY A 369 8.56 25.33 -31.56
C GLY A 369 8.48 26.73 -30.92
N SER A 370 7.29 27.23 -30.58
CA SER A 370 7.19 28.52 -29.90
C SER A 370 7.65 28.44 -28.44
N THR A 371 8.05 29.58 -27.87
CA THR A 371 8.62 29.67 -26.52
C THR A 371 8.13 30.91 -25.80
N VAL A 372 7.75 30.75 -24.53
CA VAL A 372 7.55 31.85 -23.57
C VAL A 372 8.54 31.68 -22.41
N GLY A 373 9.45 32.63 -22.23
CA GLY A 373 10.46 32.62 -21.17
C GLY A 373 9.91 32.94 -19.77
N GLY A 374 8.69 33.46 -19.66
CA GLY A 374 8.01 33.68 -18.38
C GLY A 374 7.06 34.87 -18.41
N GLY A 375 6.86 35.52 -17.27
CA GLY A 375 5.99 36.69 -17.17
C GLY A 375 4.53 36.33 -16.91
N SER A 376 3.56 37.14 -17.37
CA SER A 376 2.15 36.83 -17.20
C SER A 376 1.29 37.19 -18.42
N LEU A 377 0.28 36.39 -18.75
CA LEU A 377 -0.66 36.65 -19.86
C LEU A 377 0.01 36.72 -21.24
N ASN A 378 1.18 36.11 -21.44
CA ASN A 378 1.85 36.13 -22.74
C ASN A 378 1.38 34.97 -23.63
N ILE A 379 1.16 35.20 -24.92
CA ILE A 379 0.67 34.22 -25.89
C ILE A 379 1.59 34.18 -27.11
N ALA A 380 2.29 33.06 -27.33
CA ALA A 380 3.04 32.78 -28.55
C ALA A 380 2.26 31.81 -29.46
N ASP A 381 1.58 32.35 -30.48
CA ASP A 381 0.61 31.72 -31.37
C ASP A 381 1.08 31.63 -32.83
N ALA A 382 2.38 31.45 -33.05
CA ALA A 382 2.97 31.20 -34.38
C ALA A 382 4.25 30.36 -34.32
N ARG A 383 4.61 29.71 -35.43
CA ARG A 383 5.71 28.73 -35.45
C ARG A 383 7.02 29.41 -35.10
N TYR A 384 7.77 28.82 -34.18
CA TYR A 384 9.05 29.36 -33.67
C TYR A 384 8.94 30.78 -33.07
N ALA A 385 7.74 31.23 -32.69
CA ALA A 385 7.56 32.49 -31.99
C ALA A 385 8.23 32.47 -30.61
N THR A 386 8.83 33.59 -30.19
CA THR A 386 9.51 33.70 -28.89
C THR A 386 9.01 34.91 -28.11
N ILE A 387 8.58 34.73 -26.86
CA ILE A 387 8.35 35.83 -25.93
C ILE A 387 9.27 35.62 -24.73
N ALA A 388 10.31 36.42 -24.53
CA ALA A 388 11.25 36.18 -23.44
C ALA A 388 10.66 36.44 -22.04
N GLY A 389 9.61 37.27 -21.92
CA GLY A 389 8.89 37.53 -20.67
C GLY A 389 7.91 38.69 -20.79
N GLY A 390 7.61 39.36 -19.68
CA GLY A 390 6.72 40.54 -19.65
C GLY A 390 5.28 40.23 -19.23
N ASN A 391 4.36 41.17 -19.42
CA ASN A 391 2.95 41.01 -19.17
C ASN A 391 2.15 41.25 -20.45
N ASN A 392 1.16 40.40 -20.73
CA ASN A 392 0.20 40.55 -21.82
C ASN A 392 0.87 40.92 -23.16
N ASN A 393 1.60 39.96 -23.73
CA ASN A 393 2.25 40.09 -25.04
C ASN A 393 1.74 38.99 -25.98
N LEU A 394 1.57 39.27 -27.27
CA LEU A 394 1.04 38.33 -28.26
C LEU A 394 1.94 38.22 -29.51
N VAL A 395 2.27 37.02 -29.96
CA VAL A 395 2.95 36.80 -31.25
C VAL A 395 2.12 35.85 -32.11
N THR A 396 1.68 36.30 -33.28
CA THR A 396 0.95 35.50 -34.29
C THR A 396 1.67 35.41 -35.64
N GLY A 397 2.84 36.05 -35.78
CA GLY A 397 3.70 35.91 -36.96
C GLY A 397 4.77 34.83 -36.78
N ASP A 398 5.06 34.03 -37.81
CA ASP A 398 6.08 32.98 -37.73
C ASP A 398 7.47 33.62 -37.48
N TYR A 399 8.25 32.97 -36.60
CA TYR A 399 9.55 33.46 -36.13
C TYR A 399 9.52 34.81 -35.39
N GLY A 400 8.33 35.33 -35.06
CA GLY A 400 8.16 36.58 -34.33
C GLY A 400 8.76 36.52 -32.92
N THR A 401 9.32 37.63 -32.42
CA THR A 401 10.01 37.69 -31.12
C THR A 401 9.59 38.92 -30.29
N ILE A 402 9.16 38.73 -29.05
CA ILE A 402 9.00 39.82 -28.07
C ILE A 402 9.99 39.63 -26.94
N ALA A 403 10.87 40.59 -26.68
CA ALA A 403 11.87 40.48 -25.61
C ALA A 403 11.28 40.72 -24.20
N GLY A 404 10.12 41.36 -24.09
CA GLY A 404 9.43 41.65 -22.85
C GLY A 404 8.52 42.86 -22.96
N GLY A 405 8.09 43.43 -21.83
CA GLY A 405 7.22 44.61 -21.77
C GLY A 405 5.86 44.33 -21.13
N ALA A 406 5.00 45.35 -21.05
CA ALA A 406 3.62 45.26 -20.54
C ALA A 406 2.72 46.20 -21.35
N PRO A 407 1.38 46.06 -21.32
CA PRO A 407 0.47 47.02 -21.95
C PRO A 407 0.60 48.41 -21.34
N GLN A 408 0.19 49.44 -22.10
CA GLN A 408 0.12 50.80 -21.56
C GLN A 408 -1.04 50.94 -20.56
N ASP A 409 -2.18 50.29 -20.82
CA ASP A 409 -3.33 50.21 -19.93
C ASP A 409 -3.59 48.73 -19.58
N PRO A 410 -3.30 48.29 -18.33
CA PRO A 410 -3.51 46.91 -17.90
C PRO A 410 -4.96 46.43 -17.99
N ASP A 411 -5.93 47.36 -18.02
CA ASP A 411 -7.35 47.05 -18.07
C ASP A 411 -7.88 47.01 -19.52
N GLN A 412 -7.02 47.15 -20.55
CA GLN A 412 -7.38 47.15 -21.97
C GLN A 412 -6.42 46.31 -22.83
N ASP A 413 -6.88 45.14 -23.30
CA ASP A 413 -6.11 44.22 -24.16
C ASP A 413 -5.62 44.85 -25.47
N SER A 414 -6.29 45.89 -25.97
CA SER A 414 -5.86 46.59 -27.19
C SER A 414 -4.50 47.28 -27.05
N THR A 415 -3.99 47.42 -25.82
CA THR A 415 -2.73 48.13 -25.53
C THR A 415 -1.51 47.21 -25.35
N GLN A 416 -1.71 45.92 -25.61
CA GLN A 416 -0.71 44.87 -25.45
C GLN A 416 0.40 44.95 -26.52
N ASN A 417 1.58 44.37 -26.26
CA ASN A 417 2.60 44.29 -27.31
C ASN A 417 2.28 43.10 -28.25
N VAL A 418 2.28 43.29 -29.57
CA VAL A 418 1.83 42.29 -30.56
C VAL A 418 2.84 42.05 -31.67
N VAL A 419 2.86 40.89 -32.32
CA VAL A 419 3.54 40.63 -33.61
C VAL A 419 2.57 39.87 -34.53
N TYR A 420 2.36 40.29 -35.77
CA TYR A 420 1.36 39.72 -36.70
C TYR A 420 1.94 38.90 -37.87
N ASP A 421 3.16 39.19 -38.36
CA ASP A 421 3.72 38.63 -39.62
C ASP A 421 5.19 38.16 -39.49
N ASP A 422 5.72 37.52 -40.54
CA ASP A 422 7.04 36.87 -40.57
C ASP A 422 8.22 37.81 -40.23
N TYR A 423 9.08 37.33 -39.33
CA TYR A 423 10.30 37.99 -38.84
C TYR A 423 10.12 39.25 -37.97
N GLY A 424 8.99 39.44 -37.27
CA GLY A 424 8.75 40.58 -36.34
C GLY A 424 9.50 40.55 -34.99
N THR A 425 9.96 41.68 -34.44
CA THR A 425 10.57 41.81 -33.09
C THR A 425 9.87 42.91 -32.29
N VAL A 426 9.73 42.85 -30.96
CA VAL A 426 9.28 43.98 -30.11
C VAL A 426 9.92 43.92 -28.70
N GLY A 427 10.57 45.00 -28.22
CA GLY A 427 11.31 45.05 -26.94
C GLY A 427 10.87 46.20 -26.01
N GLY A 428 10.75 45.92 -24.72
CA GLY A 428 9.48 46.09 -23.99
C GLY A 428 9.00 47.45 -23.44
N GLY A 429 7.67 47.48 -23.23
CA GLY A 429 6.83 48.47 -22.52
C GLY A 429 5.81 49.14 -23.45
N GLY A 430 4.54 49.32 -23.05
CA GLY A 430 3.32 49.82 -23.75
C GLY A 430 3.18 49.84 -25.29
N ASP A 431 2.03 49.37 -25.80
CA ASP A 431 1.49 49.53 -27.15
C ASP A 431 2.40 49.11 -28.32
N ASN A 432 3.28 48.12 -28.20
CA ASN A 432 4.24 47.84 -29.28
C ASN A 432 3.88 46.64 -30.20
N GLN A 433 3.60 46.85 -31.49
CA GLN A 433 3.09 45.85 -32.46
C GLN A 433 4.10 45.51 -33.60
N ALA A 434 4.11 44.35 -34.28
CA ALA A 434 4.91 44.17 -35.52
C ALA A 434 4.35 43.25 -36.65
N GLY A 435 3.95 43.79 -37.81
CA GLY A 435 3.32 43.12 -38.99
C GLY A 435 2.00 43.78 -39.46
N VAL A 436 1.44 43.48 -40.65
CA VAL A 436 0.09 44.00 -41.08
C VAL A 436 -1.05 43.01 -40.77
N SER A 437 -2.31 43.47 -40.73
CA SER A 437 -3.46 42.65 -40.29
C SER A 437 -4.35 42.08 -41.43
N ASP A 438 -4.00 42.26 -42.71
CA ASP A 438 -4.89 41.95 -43.85
C ASP A 438 -4.19 41.15 -44.98
N SER A 439 -5.00 40.35 -45.67
CA SER A 439 -4.69 39.18 -46.52
C SER A 439 -4.06 39.43 -47.91
N ASP A 440 -3.64 40.66 -48.22
CA ASP A 440 -3.13 41.04 -49.55
C ASP A 440 -1.63 41.49 -49.59
N VAL A 441 -0.80 41.25 -48.56
CA VAL A 441 0.64 41.65 -48.50
C VAL A 441 1.58 40.51 -48.06
N TYR A 442 2.80 40.50 -48.60
CA TYR A 442 3.91 39.58 -48.30
C TYR A 442 4.86 40.13 -47.22
N ALA A 443 5.16 39.30 -46.21
CA ALA A 443 5.96 39.59 -45.03
C ALA A 443 7.47 39.27 -45.14
N THR A 444 8.39 40.18 -44.78
CA THR A 444 9.83 39.90 -44.59
C THR A 444 10.47 40.93 -43.57
N TYR A 445 11.57 40.71 -42.81
CA TYR A 445 12.13 41.54 -41.65
C TYR A 445 11.22 42.60 -40.93
N ALA A 446 10.70 42.34 -39.72
CA ALA A 446 10.09 43.38 -38.87
C ALA A 446 10.66 43.42 -37.42
N THR A 447 10.73 44.57 -36.74
CA THR A 447 11.44 44.72 -35.44
C THR A 447 10.99 45.98 -34.67
N VAL A 448 10.95 45.96 -33.35
CA VAL A 448 10.77 47.07 -32.40
C VAL A 448 11.54 46.75 -31.10
N SER A 449 12.05 47.74 -30.41
CA SER A 449 13.07 47.68 -29.37
C SER A 449 13.04 48.98 -28.54
N GLY A 450 11.85 49.42 -28.13
CA GLY A 450 11.57 50.52 -27.18
C GLY A 450 10.06 50.65 -26.87
N GLY A 451 9.65 51.34 -25.80
CA GLY A 451 8.28 51.23 -25.25
C GLY A 451 7.47 52.47 -24.82
N LEU A 452 6.17 52.20 -24.60
CA LEU A 452 4.93 53.00 -24.72
C LEU A 452 4.67 53.49 -26.16
N SER A 453 3.52 53.15 -26.75
CA SER A 453 3.06 53.53 -28.10
C SER A 453 3.96 53.17 -29.31
N ASN A 454 4.14 51.91 -29.75
CA ASN A 454 4.85 51.63 -31.05
C ASN A 454 4.31 50.50 -31.96
N THR A 455 4.69 50.45 -33.23
CA THR A 455 4.15 49.51 -34.23
C THR A 455 5.17 49.32 -35.35
N ALA A 456 5.43 48.11 -35.89
CA ALA A 456 6.36 47.92 -37.01
C ALA A 456 5.99 46.77 -37.96
N SER A 457 5.54 47.12 -39.15
CA SER A 457 5.24 46.20 -40.24
C SER A 457 6.33 46.22 -41.33
N ASP A 458 6.85 45.04 -41.68
CA ASP A 458 7.46 44.64 -42.97
C ASP A 458 8.84 45.15 -43.47
N GLN A 459 9.47 44.35 -44.32
CA GLN A 459 10.88 44.44 -44.70
C GLN A 459 11.15 45.77 -45.37
N GLU A 460 12.08 46.59 -44.90
CA GLU A 460 13.05 46.36 -43.83
C GLU A 460 12.65 47.01 -42.48
N ALA A 461 11.71 46.47 -41.70
CA ALA A 461 11.21 47.15 -40.49
C ALA A 461 11.96 46.82 -39.18
N THR A 462 12.20 47.89 -38.40
CA THR A 462 12.89 48.00 -37.09
C THR A 462 12.45 49.28 -36.34
N VAL A 463 12.28 49.31 -35.01
CA VAL A 463 12.22 50.57 -34.21
C VAL A 463 12.96 50.41 -32.88
N GLY A 464 13.87 51.30 -32.49
CA GLY A 464 14.67 51.17 -31.24
C GLY A 464 14.68 52.41 -30.35
N GLY A 465 14.30 52.24 -29.07
CA GLY A 465 14.17 53.25 -28.00
C GLY A 465 12.80 53.94 -27.97
N GLY A 466 12.19 54.13 -26.78
CA GLY A 466 10.78 54.57 -26.64
C GLY A 466 10.44 55.46 -25.44
N GLY A 467 9.23 56.03 -25.51
CA GLY A 467 8.47 56.72 -24.46
C GLY A 467 7.02 56.88 -24.87
#